data_AF-H8I448-F1
#
_entry.id   AF-H8I448-F1
#
_cell.length_a   1.000
_cell.length_b   1.000
_cell.length_c   1.000
_cell.angle_alpha   90.00
_cell.angle_beta   90.00
_cell.angle_gamma   90.00
#
_symmetry.space_group_name_H-M   'P 1'
#
loop_
_entity.id
_entity.type
_entity.pdbx_description
1 polymer ?
#
loop_
_entity_poly.entity_id
_entity_poly.type
_entity_poly.pdbx_seq_one_letter_code
_entity_poly.pdbx_strand_id
1 'polypeptide(L)'
;MKSKPIVIIIGLVILIIGFLFVINHNVYIFSNDLENNASITVNTTISSTPLASVDPNSSLTFPPNDFAINHINWSSYPNLQTGYVYLVCIAEPNDVIPYKFIEVQICTEVKDTENRTIIEEQLAGVAREAKKIYGPPSSINIIGTKGGVAMWFASILPYEEKVHF
;
A
#
# COMPACT_ATOMS: atom_id res chain seq x y z
N MET A 1 -29.98 -13.44 -51.22
CA MET A 1 -29.95 -12.17 -50.46
C MET A 1 -28.82 -12.20 -49.45
N LYS A 2 -27.79 -11.38 -49.66
CA LYS A 2 -26.57 -11.26 -48.83
C LYS A 2 -26.75 -10.09 -47.85
N SER A 3 -27.18 -10.35 -46.61
CA SER A 3 -27.35 -9.33 -45.56
C SER A 3 -26.74 -9.72 -44.21
N LYS A 4 -25.87 -10.74 -44.17
CA LYS A 4 -25.33 -11.28 -42.92
C LYS A 4 -24.19 -10.48 -42.26
N PRO A 5 -23.26 -9.78 -42.96
CA PRO A 5 -22.14 -9.13 -42.28
C PRO A 5 -22.52 -7.81 -41.60
N ILE A 6 -23.48 -7.06 -42.16
CA ILE A 6 -23.89 -5.73 -41.65
C ILE A 6 -24.59 -5.85 -40.30
N VAL A 7 -25.43 -6.87 -40.09
CA VAL A 7 -26.13 -7.10 -38.82
C VAL A 7 -25.15 -7.45 -37.70
N ILE A 8 -24.10 -8.21 -38.01
CA ILE A 8 -23.05 -8.58 -37.03
C ILE A 8 -22.22 -7.36 -36.62
N ILE A 9 -21.88 -6.50 -37.58
CA ILE A 9 -21.12 -5.26 -37.32
C ILE A 9 -21.96 -4.30 -36.45
N ILE A 10 -23.24 -4.14 -36.73
CA ILE A 10 -24.14 -3.30 -35.93
C ILE A 10 -24.27 -3.85 -34.50
N GLY A 11 -24.39 -5.18 -34.34
CA GLY A 11 -24.42 -5.82 -33.02
C GLY A 11 -23.16 -5.57 -32.20
N LEU A 12 -21.98 -5.66 -32.82
CA LEU A 12 -20.69 -5.37 -32.17
C LEU A 12 -20.56 -3.91 -31.73
N VAL A 13 -21.01 -2.96 -32.56
CA VAL A 13 -20.98 -1.52 -32.22
C VAL A 13 -21.88 -1.22 -31.01
N ILE A 14 -23.08 -1.80 -30.95
CA ILE A 14 -23.99 -1.62 -29.81
C ILE A 14 -23.37 -2.18 -28.52
N LEU A 15 -22.69 -3.32 -28.60
CA LEU A 15 -22.05 -3.97 -27.45
C LEU A 15 -20.87 -3.13 -26.92
N ILE A 16 -20.06 -2.56 -27.82
CA ILE A 16 -18.96 -1.65 -27.46
C ILE A 16 -19.49 -0.37 -26.80
N ILE A 17 -20.55 0.24 -27.35
CA ILE A 17 -21.16 1.44 -26.78
C ILE A 17 -21.74 1.15 -25.39
N GLY A 18 -22.41 0.01 -25.21
CA GLY A 18 -22.93 -0.42 -23.91
C GLY A 18 -21.81 -0.64 -22.88
N PHE A 19 -20.70 -1.24 -23.30
CA PHE A 19 -19.53 -1.46 -22.43
C PHE A 19 -18.86 -0.14 -22.01
N LEU A 20 -18.71 0.81 -22.94
CA LEU A 20 -18.20 2.15 -22.64
C LEU A 20 -19.11 2.91 -21.69
N PHE A 21 -20.44 2.77 -21.82
CA PHE A 21 -21.40 3.39 -20.92
C PHE A 21 -21.30 2.83 -19.49
N VAL A 22 -21.15 1.51 -19.34
CA VAL A 22 -20.98 0.85 -18.04
C VAL A 22 -19.67 1.27 -17.36
N ILE A 23 -18.56 1.35 -18.11
CA ILE A 23 -17.28 1.84 -17.55
C ILE A 23 -17.42 3.28 -17.07
N ASN A 24 -17.99 4.16 -17.90
CA ASN A 24 -18.11 5.58 -17.57
C ASN A 24 -19.04 5.81 -16.36
N HIS A 25 -20.14 5.04 -16.27
CA HIS A 25 -21.04 5.11 -15.12
C HIS A 25 -20.38 4.61 -13.82
N ASN A 26 -19.59 3.54 -13.88
CA ASN A 26 -18.87 3.03 -12.69
C ASN A 26 -17.76 3.98 -12.24
N VAL A 27 -17.05 4.63 -13.17
CA VAL A 27 -16.06 5.67 -12.85
C VAL A 27 -16.73 6.87 -12.18
N TYR A 28 -17.92 7.28 -12.66
CA TYR A 28 -18.66 8.41 -12.10
C TYR A 28 -19.22 8.14 -10.69
N ILE A 29 -19.63 6.89 -10.41
CA ILE A 29 -20.05 6.47 -9.06
C ILE A 29 -18.85 6.48 -8.11
N PHE A 30 -17.70 5.97 -8.55
CA PHE A 30 -16.49 5.93 -7.72
C PHE A 30 -15.95 7.33 -7.41
N SER A 31 -16.04 8.29 -8.34
CA SER A 31 -15.64 9.69 -8.09
C SER A 31 -16.60 10.44 -7.15
N ASN A 32 -17.90 10.13 -7.18
CA ASN A 32 -18.89 10.79 -6.33
C ASN A 32 -18.90 10.28 -4.88
N ASP A 33 -18.49 9.02 -4.65
CA ASP A 33 -18.35 8.46 -3.30
C ASP A 33 -17.05 8.94 -2.60
N LEU A 34 -16.07 9.42 -3.36
CA LEU A 34 -14.85 10.04 -2.85
C LEU A 34 -15.06 11.49 -2.37
N GLU A 35 -16.04 12.21 -2.93
CA GLU A 35 -16.31 13.62 -2.56
C GLU A 35 -17.32 13.78 -1.40
N ASN A 36 -18.08 12.74 -1.02
CA ASN A 36 -19.18 12.88 -0.04
C ASN A 36 -19.01 12.13 1.29
N ASN A 37 -17.89 11.46 1.54
CA ASN A 37 -17.64 10.87 2.86
C ASN A 37 -17.00 11.87 3.82
N ALA A 38 -17.89 12.57 4.54
CA ALA A 38 -17.78 13.03 5.91
C ALA A 38 -16.43 13.63 6.34
N SER A 39 -16.43 14.95 6.55
CA SER A 39 -15.50 15.61 7.47
C SER A 39 -15.65 14.99 8.87
N ILE A 40 -14.93 13.90 9.14
CA ILE A 40 -14.72 13.41 10.50
C ILE A 40 -13.70 14.36 11.11
N THR A 41 -14.18 15.34 11.88
CA THR A 41 -13.33 16.11 12.79
C THR A 41 -12.83 15.15 13.87
N VAL A 42 -11.72 14.45 13.59
CA VAL A 42 -11.05 13.60 14.57
C VAL A 42 -10.42 14.54 15.59
N ASN A 43 -11.04 14.62 16.76
CA ASN A 43 -10.46 15.30 17.91
C ASN A 43 -9.39 14.37 18.51
N THR A 44 -8.26 14.20 17.81
CA THR A 44 -7.08 13.55 18.36
C THR A 44 -6.32 14.58 19.17
N THR A 45 -6.56 14.61 20.48
CA THR A 45 -5.50 15.01 21.42
C THR A 45 -4.38 14.00 21.27
N ILE A 46 -3.44 14.28 20.36
CA ILE A 46 -2.20 13.54 20.20
C ILE A 46 -1.40 13.81 21.47
N SER A 47 -1.37 12.84 22.37
CA SER A 47 -0.40 12.82 23.46
C SER A 47 0.96 12.58 22.80
N SER A 48 1.61 13.66 22.35
CA SER A 48 2.98 13.62 21.87
C SER A 48 3.87 13.29 23.06
N THR A 49 4.17 12.01 23.26
CA THR A 49 5.39 11.63 23.98
C THR A 49 6.54 12.37 23.30
N PRO A 50 7.39 13.09 24.05
CA PRO A 50 8.44 13.88 23.45
C PRO A 50 9.34 12.95 22.64
N LEU A 51 9.28 13.05 21.31
CA LEU A 51 10.29 12.43 20.45
C LEU A 51 11.63 12.97 20.95
N ALA A 52 12.54 12.06 21.30
CA ALA A 52 13.93 12.41 21.48
C ALA A 52 14.34 13.27 20.27
N SER A 53 14.84 14.47 20.54
CA SER A 53 15.30 15.48 19.56
C SER A 53 15.77 14.83 18.24
N VAL A 54 14.86 14.71 17.27
CA VAL A 54 15.21 14.19 15.93
C VAL A 54 16.01 15.30 15.27
N ASP A 55 17.31 15.10 15.11
CA ASP A 55 18.18 16.06 14.44
C ASP A 55 17.79 16.13 12.95
N PRO A 56 17.23 17.26 12.47
CA PRO A 56 16.83 17.42 11.08
C PRO A 56 18.01 17.37 10.10
N ASN A 57 19.26 17.45 10.60
CA ASN A 57 20.48 17.36 9.82
C ASN A 57 21.17 15.99 9.88
N SER A 58 20.56 14.99 10.53
CA SER A 58 21.10 13.63 10.53
C SER A 58 21.12 13.06 9.11
N SER A 59 22.28 12.57 8.66
CA SER A 59 22.36 11.95 7.34
C SER A 59 21.61 10.62 7.37
N LEU A 60 20.53 10.51 6.60
CA LEU A 60 19.82 9.25 6.41
C LEU A 60 20.52 8.42 5.34
N THR A 61 20.82 7.17 5.67
CA THR A 61 21.30 6.17 4.72
C THR A 61 20.44 4.93 4.86
N PHE A 62 20.22 4.23 3.74
CA PHE A 62 19.48 2.98 3.72
C PHE A 62 20.29 1.92 2.97
N PRO A 63 20.10 0.64 3.30
CA PRO A 63 20.83 -0.44 2.67
C PRO A 63 20.47 -0.55 1.17
N PRO A 64 21.32 -1.23 0.37
CA PRO A 64 21.03 -1.47 -1.04
C PRO A 64 19.68 -2.16 -1.26
N ASN A 65 19.12 -1.98 -2.46
CA ASN A 65 17.93 -2.72 -2.89
C ASN A 65 18.14 -4.23 -2.67
N ASP A 66 17.08 -4.91 -2.22
CA ASP A 66 17.01 -6.34 -1.88
C ASP A 66 17.70 -6.78 -0.58
N PHE A 67 18.54 -5.95 0.07
CA PHE A 67 19.13 -6.32 1.36
C PHE A 67 18.05 -6.70 2.38
N ALA A 68 16.99 -5.89 2.48
CA ALA A 68 15.89 -6.15 3.40
C ALA A 68 15.17 -7.47 3.09
N ILE A 69 14.89 -7.73 1.81
CA ILE A 69 14.19 -8.94 1.35
C ILE A 69 14.97 -10.21 1.72
N ASN A 70 16.30 -10.16 1.60
CA ASN A 70 17.19 -11.29 1.92
C ASN A 70 17.36 -11.53 3.42
N HIS A 71 17.04 -10.55 4.28
CA HIS A 71 17.22 -10.64 5.73
C HIS A 71 15.90 -10.84 6.50
N ILE A 72 14.75 -10.68 5.85
CA ILE A 72 13.45 -11.03 6.41
C ILE A 72 13.30 -12.55 6.45
N ASN A 73 12.86 -13.09 7.59
CA ASN A 73 12.58 -14.51 7.73
C ASN A 73 11.23 -14.90 7.11
N TRP A 74 11.17 -14.97 5.78
CA TRP A 74 9.95 -15.32 5.04
C TRP A 74 9.34 -16.67 5.42
N SER A 75 10.14 -17.60 5.98
CA SER A 75 9.63 -18.89 6.46
C SER A 75 8.67 -18.77 7.64
N SER A 76 8.72 -17.67 8.40
CA SER A 76 7.78 -17.35 9.48
C SER A 76 6.43 -16.83 8.98
N TYR A 77 6.29 -16.54 7.69
CA TYR A 77 5.09 -15.98 7.07
C TYR A 77 4.57 -16.88 5.95
N PRO A 78 4.05 -18.08 6.27
CA PRO A 78 3.74 -19.09 5.27
C PRO A 78 2.64 -18.69 4.28
N ASN A 79 1.78 -17.73 4.63
CA ASN A 79 0.73 -17.22 3.73
C ASN A 79 1.25 -16.17 2.74
N LEU A 80 2.47 -15.68 2.91
CA LEU A 80 3.10 -14.70 2.04
C LEU A 80 4.11 -15.37 1.11
N GLN A 81 4.22 -14.87 -0.12
CA GLN A 81 5.36 -15.17 -0.98
C GLN A 81 6.53 -14.25 -0.60
N THR A 82 7.76 -14.65 -0.93
CA THR A 82 8.91 -13.75 -0.82
C THR A 82 8.62 -12.48 -1.62
N GLY A 83 8.62 -11.34 -0.92
CA GLY A 83 8.31 -10.06 -1.51
C GLY A 83 9.46 -9.44 -2.28
N TYR A 84 9.26 -8.20 -2.71
CA TYR A 84 10.29 -7.36 -3.31
C TYR A 84 10.14 -5.93 -2.82
N VAL A 85 11.23 -5.17 -2.86
CA VAL A 85 11.23 -3.74 -2.54
C VAL A 85 10.67 -2.98 -3.73
N TYR A 86 9.53 -2.32 -3.57
CA TYR A 86 8.91 -1.48 -4.60
C TYR A 86 9.50 -0.07 -4.60
N LEU A 87 9.72 0.49 -3.41
CA LEU A 87 10.26 1.83 -3.23
C LEU A 87 11.15 1.89 -1.98
N VAL A 88 12.29 2.56 -2.10
CA VAL A 88 13.04 3.11 -0.97
C VAL A 88 13.53 4.49 -1.34
N CYS A 89 13.19 5.49 -0.53
CA CYS A 89 13.66 6.85 -0.74
C CYS A 89 13.79 7.60 0.59
N ILE A 90 14.41 8.78 0.54
CA ILE A 90 14.35 9.75 1.63
C ILE A 90 13.19 10.68 1.32
N ALA A 91 12.19 10.70 2.19
CA ALA A 91 11.08 11.63 2.14
C ALA A 91 11.49 12.95 2.81
N GLU A 92 11.13 14.06 2.18
CA GLU A 92 11.27 15.39 2.76
C GLU A 92 10.18 15.65 3.82
N PRO A 93 10.41 16.61 4.75
CA PRO A 93 9.39 17.00 5.72
C PRO A 93 8.07 17.41 5.06
N ASN A 94 6.95 17.12 5.72
CA ASN A 94 5.61 17.53 5.29
C ASN A 94 4.72 17.89 6.50
N ASP A 95 3.45 18.23 6.24
CA ASP A 95 2.50 18.67 7.27
C ASP A 95 2.18 17.61 8.34
N VAL A 96 2.45 16.34 8.06
CA VAL A 96 2.21 15.21 8.97
C VAL A 96 3.49 14.82 9.71
N ILE A 97 4.63 14.79 9.01
CA ILE A 97 5.94 14.38 9.53
C ILE A 97 6.93 15.53 9.29
N PRO A 98 7.25 16.36 10.30
CA PRO A 98 8.02 17.60 10.12
C PRO A 98 9.54 17.39 10.08
N TYR A 99 10.00 16.20 9.69
CA TYR A 99 11.41 15.85 9.57
C TYR A 99 11.63 14.85 8.42
N LYS A 100 12.86 14.75 7.91
CA LYS A 100 13.21 13.76 6.88
C LYS A 100 13.13 12.35 7.44
N PHE A 101 12.67 11.41 6.64
CA PHE A 101 12.57 10.00 7.04
C PHE A 101 12.82 9.07 5.84
N ILE A 102 13.09 7.80 6.10
CA ILE A 102 13.27 6.79 5.05
C ILE A 102 11.88 6.21 4.74
N GLU A 103 11.36 6.35 3.53
CA GLU A 103 10.14 5.67 3.11
C GLU A 103 10.51 4.33 2.46
N VAL A 104 9.84 3.26 2.87
CA VAL A 104 10.06 1.90 2.37
C VAL A 104 8.71 1.29 2.02
N GLN A 105 8.58 0.81 0.78
CA GLN A 105 7.42 0.03 0.34
C GLN A 105 7.87 -1.36 -0.12
N ILE A 106 7.31 -2.40 0.47
CA ILE A 106 7.57 -3.81 0.12
C ILE A 106 6.27 -4.43 -0.37
N CYS A 107 6.30 -5.07 -1.53
CA CYS A 107 5.17 -5.80 -2.07
C CYS A 107 5.35 -7.31 -1.86
N THR A 108 4.27 -8.01 -1.51
CA THR A 108 4.26 -9.47 -1.37
C THR A 108 2.90 -10.03 -1.80
N GLU A 109 2.93 -11.18 -2.47
CA GLU A 109 1.72 -11.88 -2.90
C GLU A 109 1.16 -12.75 -1.77
N VAL A 110 -0.13 -12.60 -1.49
CA VAL A 110 -0.89 -13.38 -0.51
C VAL A 110 -1.41 -14.66 -1.17
N LYS A 111 -1.06 -15.81 -0.59
CA LYS A 111 -1.41 -17.12 -1.14
C LYS A 111 -2.89 -17.43 -0.91
N ASP A 112 -3.32 -17.39 0.35
CA ASP A 112 -4.69 -17.64 0.81
C ASP A 112 -5.32 -16.35 1.33
N THR A 113 -6.49 -16.03 0.79
CA THR A 113 -7.21 -14.77 1.04
C THR A 113 -8.39 -14.95 1.99
N GLU A 114 -8.66 -16.16 2.48
CA GLU A 114 -9.84 -16.47 3.28
C GLU A 114 -9.76 -15.89 4.71
N ASN A 115 -8.56 -15.87 5.30
CA ASN A 115 -8.38 -15.43 6.68
C ASN A 115 -7.66 -14.08 6.77
N ARG A 116 -8.45 -13.01 6.87
CA ARG A 116 -7.96 -11.63 7.00
C ARG A 116 -7.03 -11.43 8.20
N THR A 117 -7.34 -12.01 9.36
CA THR A 117 -6.52 -11.88 10.57
C THR A 117 -5.11 -12.43 10.35
N ILE A 118 -5.00 -13.61 9.73
CA ILE A 118 -3.69 -14.22 9.43
C ILE A 118 -2.89 -13.35 8.44
N ILE A 119 -3.56 -12.76 7.45
CA ILE A 119 -2.91 -11.87 6.49
C ILE A 119 -2.34 -10.65 7.20
N GLU A 120 -3.17 -9.96 8.00
CA GLU A 120 -2.77 -8.78 8.76
C GLU A 120 -1.62 -9.10 9.74
N GLU A 121 -1.70 -10.21 10.47
CA GLU A 121 -0.63 -10.66 11.37
C GLU A 121 0.71 -10.89 10.65
N GLN A 122 0.68 -11.54 9.49
CA GLN A 122 1.90 -11.84 8.74
C GLN A 122 2.48 -10.59 8.07
N LEU A 123 1.64 -9.73 7.47
CA LEU A 123 2.10 -8.44 6.92
C LEU A 123 2.72 -7.57 8.02
N ALA A 124 2.11 -7.53 9.20
CA ALA A 124 2.66 -6.84 10.36
C ALA A 124 3.99 -7.43 10.84
N GLY A 125 4.15 -8.75 10.77
CA GLY A 125 5.43 -9.42 11.05
C GLY A 125 6.53 -8.94 10.13
N VAL A 126 6.28 -8.98 8.81
CA VAL A 126 7.20 -8.46 7.79
C VAL A 126 7.52 -6.98 8.03
N ALA A 127 6.51 -6.16 8.35
CA ALA A 127 6.70 -4.72 8.62
C ALA A 127 7.68 -4.50 9.79
N ARG A 128 7.56 -5.28 10.87
CA ARG A 128 8.45 -5.19 12.04
C ARG A 128 9.86 -5.67 11.74
N GLU A 129 10.04 -6.71 10.92
CA GLU A 129 11.38 -7.13 10.49
C GLU A 129 12.05 -6.08 9.60
N ALA A 130 11.32 -5.54 8.63
CA ALA A 130 11.82 -4.42 7.82
C ALA A 130 12.17 -3.20 8.68
N LYS A 131 11.33 -2.86 9.68
CA LYS A 131 11.61 -1.77 10.63
C LYS A 131 12.93 -1.96 11.38
N LYS A 132 13.29 -3.18 11.78
CA LYS A 132 14.58 -3.48 12.42
C LYS A 132 15.77 -3.26 11.49
N ILE A 133 15.58 -3.44 10.18
CA ILE A 133 16.62 -3.30 9.16
C ILE A 133 16.85 -1.83 8.80
N TYR A 134 15.76 -1.08 8.54
CA TYR A 134 15.85 0.33 8.14
C TYR A 134 15.93 1.30 9.33
N GLY A 135 15.59 0.82 10.53
CA GLY A 135 15.73 1.54 11.79
C GLY A 135 14.60 2.51 12.11
N PRO A 136 14.69 3.22 13.25
CA PRO A 136 13.67 4.13 13.75
C PRO A 136 13.17 5.19 12.75
N PRO A 137 14.04 5.89 11.98
CA PRO A 137 13.58 6.96 11.08
C PRO A 137 12.87 6.44 9.83
N SER A 138 12.55 5.16 9.72
CA SER A 138 11.87 4.61 8.55
C SER A 138 10.35 4.56 8.71
N SER A 139 9.62 4.92 7.66
CA SER A 139 8.24 4.52 7.46
C SER A 139 8.24 3.24 6.63
N ILE A 140 7.62 2.18 7.14
CA ILE A 140 7.54 0.89 6.48
C ILE A 140 6.09 0.68 6.04
N ASN A 141 5.87 0.41 4.76
CA ASN A 141 4.58 0.02 4.21
C ASN A 141 4.72 -1.34 3.50
N ILE A 142 3.97 -2.34 3.97
CA ILE A 142 3.87 -3.64 3.34
C ILE A 142 2.56 -3.73 2.58
N ILE A 143 2.65 -3.97 1.28
CA ILE A 143 1.53 -4.08 0.35
C ILE A 143 1.31 -5.57 0.06
N GLY A 144 0.21 -6.12 0.59
CA GLY A 144 -0.26 -7.45 0.28
C GLY A 144 -1.08 -7.45 -1.00
N THR A 145 -0.66 -8.25 -2.00
CA THR A 145 -1.33 -8.35 -3.30
C THR A 145 -2.02 -9.70 -3.50
N LYS A 146 -3.03 -9.73 -4.38
CA LYS A 146 -3.57 -10.96 -4.96
C LYS A 146 -3.72 -10.80 -6.47
N GLY A 147 -3.07 -11.67 -7.24
CA GLY A 147 -2.99 -11.56 -8.70
C GLY A 147 -2.38 -10.22 -9.15
N GLY A 148 -1.47 -9.66 -8.35
CA GLY A 148 -0.86 -8.34 -8.61
C GLY A 148 -1.73 -7.13 -8.23
N VAL A 149 -2.93 -7.34 -7.67
CA VAL A 149 -3.80 -6.25 -7.18
C VAL A 149 -3.54 -6.04 -5.70
N ALA A 150 -3.21 -4.81 -5.29
CA ALA A 150 -3.06 -4.45 -3.88
C ALA A 150 -4.39 -4.54 -3.14
N MET A 151 -4.45 -5.31 -2.06
CA MET A 151 -5.69 -5.54 -1.30
C MET A 151 -5.53 -5.35 0.22
N TRP A 152 -4.30 -5.47 0.75
CA TRP A 152 -4.03 -5.31 2.17
C TRP A 152 -2.79 -4.45 2.38
N PHE A 153 -2.78 -3.71 3.48
CA PHE A 153 -1.70 -2.78 3.81
C PHE A 153 -1.36 -2.94 5.28
N ALA A 154 -0.06 -2.93 5.61
CA ALA A 154 0.42 -2.85 6.98
C ALA A 154 1.54 -1.82 7.05
N SER A 155 1.33 -0.78 7.85
CA SER A 155 2.23 0.38 7.90
C SER A 155 2.76 0.64 9.32
N ILE A 156 4.04 1.01 9.43
CA ILE A 156 4.66 1.54 10.65
C ILE A 156 5.23 2.91 10.32
N LEU A 157 4.85 3.93 11.09
CA LEU A 157 5.34 5.30 10.89
C LEU A 157 6.77 5.48 11.43
N PRO A 158 7.49 6.55 11.02
CA PRO A 158 8.79 6.88 11.58
C PRO A 158 8.73 7.03 13.10
N TYR A 159 9.73 6.49 13.78
CA TYR A 159 9.88 6.46 15.24
C TYR A 159 8.73 5.79 16.02
N GLU A 160 7.79 5.15 15.34
CA GLU A 160 6.75 4.33 15.96
C GLU A 160 7.08 2.84 15.89
N GLU A 161 6.44 2.08 16.79
CA GLU A 161 6.44 0.61 16.82
C GLU A 161 5.06 0.03 16.50
N LYS A 162 4.02 0.88 16.46
CA LYS A 162 2.65 0.45 16.20
C LYS A 162 2.47 0.17 14.70
N VAL A 163 1.77 -0.94 14.42
CA VAL A 163 1.32 -1.28 13.06
C VAL A 163 -0.08 -0.73 12.84
N HIS A 164 -0.29 -0.11 11.68
CA HIS A 164 -1.56 0.44 11.19
C HIS A 164 -2.00 -0.36 9.95
N PHE A 165 -3.30 -0.62 9.81
CA PHE A 165 -3.90 -1.39 8.72
C PHE A 165 -4.98 -0.57 8.01
#